data_AF-A0A9C8XE83-F1
#
_entry.id   AF-A0A9C8XE83-F1
#
_cell.length_a   1.000
_cell.length_b   1.000
_cell.length_c   1.000
_cell.angle_alpha   90.00
_cell.angle_beta   90.00
_cell.angle_gamma   90.00
#
_symmetry.space_group_name_H-M   'P 1'
#
loop_
_entity.id
_entity.type
_entity.pdbx_description
1 polymer ?
#
loop_
_entity_poly.entity_id
_entity_poly.type
_entity_poly.pdbx_seq_one_letter_code
_entity_poly.pdbx_strand_id
1 'polypeptide(L)'
;MLIQTGLYPQPEKPETEAGLQKHAGQDERLRQKSARILPFGPLSGRAASRPEQKQALYERAARAKKQFETQQQFHQIAGSIRDSGDSMRHSYLNWILEQMFSRFDYDSGLQAMLDEKAYRTWRRENGFL
;
A
#
# COMPACT_ATOMS: atom_id res chain seq x y z
N MET A 1 37.32 25.80 -32.21
CA MET A 1 35.99 26.37 -31.94
C MET A 1 35.56 25.89 -30.56
N LEU A 2 35.48 26.81 -29.60
CA LEU A 2 34.98 26.57 -28.24
C LEU A 2 33.47 26.76 -28.25
N ILE A 3 32.69 25.74 -27.85
CA ILE A 3 31.26 25.90 -27.59
C ILE A 3 31.07 26.08 -26.08
N GLN A 4 30.40 27.19 -25.77
CA GLN A 4 30.22 27.81 -24.48
C GLN A 4 29.25 27.00 -23.60
N THR A 5 29.64 26.78 -22.35
CA THR A 5 28.81 26.25 -21.27
C THR A 5 27.82 27.31 -20.79
N GLY A 6 26.59 26.89 -20.44
CA GLY A 6 25.70 27.68 -19.60
C GLY A 6 24.22 27.40 -19.78
N LEU A 7 23.59 26.73 -18.81
CA LEU A 7 22.32 27.14 -18.19
C LEU A 7 21.96 26.15 -17.06
N TYR A 8 22.50 26.44 -15.88
CA TYR A 8 21.91 26.01 -14.61
C TYR A 8 20.53 26.67 -14.48
N PRO A 9 19.47 25.95 -14.07
CA PRO A 9 18.25 26.59 -13.62
C PRO A 9 18.53 27.34 -12.31
N GLN A 10 18.16 28.62 -12.29
CA GLN A 10 18.22 29.49 -11.12
C GLN A 10 17.26 28.99 -10.03
N PRO A 11 17.62 29.10 -8.73
CA PRO A 11 16.66 28.88 -7.65
C PRO A 11 15.62 30.00 -7.66
N GLU A 12 14.34 29.61 -7.76
CA GLU A 12 13.22 30.52 -7.66
C GLU A 12 13.19 31.19 -6.27
N LYS A 13 12.81 32.47 -6.25
CA LYS A 13 12.75 33.32 -5.06
C LYS A 13 11.78 32.76 -4.01
N PRO A 14 12.01 33.05 -2.71
CA PRO A 14 11.23 32.47 -1.62
C PRO A 14 9.75 32.82 -1.71
N GLU A 15 8.93 31.78 -1.62
CA GLU A 15 7.49 31.84 -1.58
C GLU A 15 7.02 32.70 -0.39
N THR A 16 6.24 33.73 -0.71
CA THR A 16 5.55 34.59 0.25
C THR A 16 4.78 33.77 1.29
N GLU A 17 4.76 34.20 2.56
CA GLU A 17 4.15 33.52 3.72
C GLU A 17 2.68 33.05 3.53
N ALA A 18 1.96 33.57 2.54
CA ALA A 18 0.64 33.12 2.13
C ALA A 18 0.62 31.72 1.47
N GLY A 19 1.74 31.23 0.94
CA GLY A 19 1.90 29.87 0.39
C GLY A 19 2.06 28.80 1.47
N LEU A 20 2.71 29.13 2.59
CA LEU A 20 2.94 28.18 3.69
C LEU A 20 1.66 27.79 4.44
N GLN A 21 0.65 28.67 4.50
CA GLN A 21 -0.60 28.35 5.20
C GLN A 21 -1.52 27.38 4.46
N LYS A 22 -1.37 27.21 3.13
CA LYS A 22 -2.20 26.27 2.36
C LYS A 22 -1.72 24.82 2.45
N HIS A 23 -0.45 24.59 2.78
CA HIS A 23 0.10 23.24 2.96
C HIS A 23 -0.16 22.65 4.34
N ALA A 24 -0.30 23.47 5.39
CA ALA A 24 -0.57 23.00 6.74
C ALA A 24 -1.90 22.23 6.87
N GLY A 25 -2.94 22.62 6.10
CA GLY A 25 -4.26 21.95 6.15
C GLY A 25 -4.34 20.62 5.40
N GLN A 26 -3.45 20.37 4.44
CA GLN A 26 -3.38 19.09 3.71
C GLN A 26 -2.61 18.03 4.50
N ASP A 27 -1.57 18.46 5.21
CA ASP A 27 -0.76 17.59 6.08
C ASP A 27 -1.59 17.02 7.25
N GLU A 28 -2.53 17.81 7.80
CA GLU A 28 -3.41 17.35 8.88
C GLU A 28 -4.46 16.34 8.40
N ARG A 29 -4.97 16.48 7.16
CA ARG A 29 -5.86 15.48 6.54
C ARG A 29 -5.12 14.19 6.18
N LEU A 30 -3.86 14.29 5.76
CA LEU A 30 -3.00 13.12 5.55
C LEU A 30 -2.64 12.47 6.89
N ARG A 31 -2.36 13.23 7.95
CA ARG A 31 -2.18 12.70 9.31
C ARG A 31 -3.42 12.02 9.87
N GLN A 32 -4.62 12.57 9.66
CA GLN A 32 -5.87 11.92 10.09
C GLN A 32 -6.17 10.65 9.29
N LYS A 33 -5.85 10.62 7.99
CA LYS A 33 -5.98 9.40 7.17
C LYS A 33 -4.91 8.36 7.50
N SER A 34 -3.69 8.77 7.80
CA SER A 34 -2.60 7.89 8.23
C SER A 34 -2.80 7.38 9.67
N ALA A 35 -3.46 8.15 10.55
CA ALA A 35 -3.90 7.68 11.86
C ALA A 35 -4.95 6.54 11.76
N ARG A 36 -5.59 6.39 10.60
CA ARG A 36 -6.50 5.27 10.30
C ARG A 36 -5.75 4.00 9.86
N ILE A 37 -4.47 4.12 9.52
CA ILE A 37 -3.61 3.04 9.01
C ILE A 37 -2.59 2.59 10.07
N LEU A 38 -2.34 3.40 11.11
CA LEU A 38 -1.45 3.02 12.20
C LEU A 38 -2.18 2.17 13.26
N PRO A 39 -1.62 1.02 13.68
CA PRO A 39 -2.19 0.18 14.75
C PRO A 39 -2.27 0.87 16.14
N PHE A 40 -1.78 2.11 16.25
CA PHE A 40 -1.62 2.87 17.48
C PHE A 40 -2.21 4.29 17.42
N GLY A 41 -3.35 4.50 16.73
CA GLY A 41 -4.07 5.77 16.81
C GLY A 41 -4.45 6.14 18.26
N PRO A 42 -4.41 7.43 18.66
CA PRO A 42 -4.64 7.85 20.03
C PRO A 42 -6.06 7.47 20.49
N LEU A 43 -6.17 7.03 21.75
CA LEU A 43 -7.43 6.81 22.45
C LEU A 43 -8.12 8.17 22.67
N SER A 44 -8.71 8.75 21.62
CA SER A 44 -9.27 10.10 21.70
C SER A 44 -10.60 10.12 22.48
N GLY A 45 -10.59 10.79 23.64
CA GLY A 45 -11.63 11.78 23.98
C GLY A 45 -12.64 11.45 25.08
N ARG A 46 -12.83 10.18 25.44
CA ARG A 46 -13.69 9.77 26.57
C ARG A 46 -12.92 8.73 27.36
N ALA A 47 -12.88 8.84 28.69
CA ALA A 47 -12.32 7.79 29.53
C ALA A 47 -13.20 6.54 29.39
N ALA A 48 -12.96 5.75 28.34
CA ALA A 48 -13.61 4.48 28.11
C ALA A 48 -13.39 3.64 29.37
N SER A 49 -14.45 3.02 29.86
CA SER A 49 -14.37 2.19 31.04
C SER A 49 -13.33 1.07 30.83
N ARG A 50 -12.67 0.63 31.91
CA ARG A 50 -11.67 -0.45 31.86
C ARG A 50 -12.09 -1.68 31.01
N PRO A 51 -13.37 -2.13 30.99
CA PRO A 51 -13.81 -3.19 30.08
C PRO A 51 -13.84 -2.78 28.59
N GLU A 52 -14.29 -1.56 28.25
CA GLU A 52 -14.31 -1.07 26.86
C GLU A 52 -12.90 -0.97 26.27
N GLN A 53 -11.92 -0.53 27.07
CA GLN A 53 -10.52 -0.50 26.65
C GLN A 53 -9.95 -1.89 26.38
N LYS A 54 -10.27 -2.87 27.24
CA LYS A 54 -9.86 -4.27 27.04
C LYS A 54 -10.47 -4.83 25.75
N GLN A 55 -11.77 -4.60 25.53
CA GLN A 55 -12.45 -5.09 24.33
C GLN A 55 -11.87 -4.47 23.05
N ALA A 56 -11.61 -3.16 23.05
CA ALA A 56 -10.94 -2.50 21.93
C ALA A 56 -9.54 -3.07 21.65
N LEU A 57 -8.77 -3.42 22.68
CA LEU A 57 -7.47 -4.07 22.53
C LEU A 57 -7.60 -5.48 21.94
N TYR A 58 -8.58 -6.28 22.40
CA TYR A 58 -8.84 -7.60 21.82
C TYR A 58 -9.22 -7.53 20.34
N GLU A 59 -10.09 -6.61 19.97
CA GLU A 59 -10.46 -6.43 18.56
C GLU A 59 -9.26 -5.96 17.71
N ARG A 60 -8.42 -5.07 18.24
CA ARG A 60 -7.18 -4.65 17.57
C ARG A 60 -6.23 -5.83 17.38
N ALA A 61 -6.04 -6.64 18.41
CA ALA A 61 -5.20 -7.83 18.34
C ALA A 61 -5.74 -8.86 17.34
N ALA A 62 -7.06 -9.08 17.31
CA ALA A 62 -7.70 -9.97 16.35
C ALA A 62 -7.53 -9.47 14.90
N ARG A 63 -7.69 -8.15 14.66
CA ARG A 63 -7.44 -7.54 13.35
C ARG A 63 -5.98 -7.68 12.91
N ALA A 64 -5.04 -7.41 13.81
CA ALA A 64 -3.61 -7.54 13.54
C ALA A 64 -3.22 -9.00 13.24
N LYS A 65 -3.76 -9.96 14.01
CA LYS A 65 -3.56 -11.39 13.76
C LYS A 65 -4.06 -11.79 12.38
N LYS A 66 -5.28 -11.39 12.01
CA LYS A 66 -5.85 -11.67 10.68
C LYS A 66 -4.96 -11.10 9.57
N GLN A 67 -4.52 -9.85 9.70
CA GLN A 67 -3.62 -9.23 8.71
C GLN A 67 -2.31 -10.00 8.56
N PHE A 68 -1.71 -10.42 9.68
CA PHE A 68 -0.49 -11.23 9.67
C PHE A 68 -0.70 -12.58 8.98
N GLU A 69 -1.81 -13.26 9.26
CA GLU A 69 -2.16 -14.54 8.62
C GLU A 69 -2.34 -14.37 7.10
N THR A 70 -3.06 -13.34 6.65
CA THR A 70 -3.22 -13.03 5.23
C THR A 70 -1.87 -12.74 4.56
N GLN A 71 -1.01 -11.94 5.20
CA GLN A 71 0.32 -11.63 4.68
C GLN A 71 1.19 -12.89 4.58
N GLN A 72 1.16 -13.76 5.58
CA GLN A 72 1.91 -15.02 5.56
C GLN A 72 1.45 -15.93 4.41
N GLN A 73 0.13 -16.11 4.24
CA GLN A 73 -0.43 -16.90 3.14
C GLN A 73 -0.05 -16.33 1.77
N PHE A 74 -0.13 -15.01 1.63
CA PHE A 74 0.30 -14.32 0.42
C PHE A 74 1.75 -14.66 0.08
N HIS A 75 2.69 -14.53 1.03
CA HIS A 75 4.10 -14.81 0.78
C HIS A 75 4.36 -16.28 0.48
N GLN A 76 3.66 -17.20 1.14
CA GLN A 76 3.76 -18.63 0.85
C GLN A 76 3.35 -18.95 -0.59
N ILE A 77 2.19 -18.45 -1.03
CA ILE A 77 1.69 -18.70 -2.39
C ILE A 77 2.57 -18.00 -3.44
N ALA A 78 2.98 -16.76 -3.20
CA ALA A 78 3.90 -16.05 -4.08
C ALA A 78 5.24 -16.80 -4.22
N GLY A 79 5.74 -17.38 -3.13
CA GLY A 79 6.92 -18.26 -3.14
C GLY A 79 6.68 -19.51 -3.99
N SER A 80 5.60 -20.25 -3.74
CA SER A 80 5.24 -21.44 -4.51
C SER A 80 5.08 -21.15 -6.01
N ILE A 81 4.53 -19.99 -6.38
CA ILE A 81 4.44 -19.57 -7.78
C ILE A 81 5.84 -19.36 -8.36
N ARG A 82 6.73 -18.65 -7.66
CA ARG A 82 8.13 -18.42 -8.10
C ARG A 82 8.93 -19.71 -8.28
N ASP A 83 8.60 -20.73 -7.50
CA ASP A 83 9.29 -22.02 -7.55
C ASP A 83 8.65 -23.01 -8.53
N SER A 84 7.47 -22.68 -9.10
CA SER A 84 6.70 -23.59 -9.96
C SER A 84 7.31 -23.82 -11.35
N GLY A 85 8.24 -22.96 -11.79
CA GLY A 85 8.81 -23.00 -13.13
C GLY A 85 7.87 -22.55 -14.25
N ASP A 86 6.62 -22.18 -13.94
CA ASP A 86 5.66 -21.66 -14.91
C ASP A 86 5.94 -20.16 -15.15
N SER A 87 6.57 -19.87 -16.31
CA SER A 87 6.92 -18.51 -16.72
C SER A 87 5.71 -17.58 -16.86
N MET A 88 4.54 -18.12 -17.21
CA MET A 88 3.30 -17.36 -17.33
C MET A 88 2.76 -17.00 -15.94
N ARG A 89 2.80 -17.93 -14.99
CA ARG A 89 2.44 -17.65 -13.59
C ARG A 89 3.39 -16.65 -12.95
N HIS A 90 4.68 -16.69 -13.29
CA HIS A 90 5.65 -15.68 -12.82
C HIS A 90 5.31 -14.28 -13.34
N SER A 91 5.00 -14.18 -14.65
CA SER A 91 4.61 -12.91 -15.27
C SER A 91 3.33 -12.36 -14.64
N TYR A 92 2.36 -13.23 -14.36
CA TYR A 92 1.13 -12.86 -13.67
C TYR A 92 1.38 -12.40 -12.23
N LEU A 93 2.25 -13.09 -11.49
CA LEU A 93 2.63 -12.69 -10.13
C LEU A 93 3.27 -11.30 -10.12
N ASN A 94 4.17 -11.01 -11.07
CA ASN A 94 4.78 -9.68 -11.17
C ASN A 94 3.73 -8.60 -11.44
N TRP A 95 2.78 -8.86 -12.35
CA TRP A 95 1.66 -7.95 -12.58
C TRP A 95 0.82 -7.70 -11.31
N ILE A 96 0.50 -8.75 -10.54
CA ILE A 96 -0.21 -8.61 -9.26
C ILE A 96 0.59 -7.72 -8.30
N LEU A 97 1.89 -7.96 -8.16
CA LEU A 97 2.76 -7.19 -7.27
C LEU A 97 2.78 -5.71 -7.66
N GLU A 98 2.84 -5.39 -8.95
CA GLU A 98 2.76 -4.01 -9.46
C GLU A 98 1.43 -3.34 -9.10
N GLN A 99 0.30 -4.04 -9.27
CA GLN A 99 -1.01 -3.52 -8.87
C GLN A 99 -1.11 -3.31 -7.35
N MET A 100 -0.49 -4.20 -6.58
CA MET A 100 -0.47 -4.11 -5.12
C MET A 100 0.36 -2.94 -4.60
N PHE A 101 1.45 -2.53 -5.25
CA PHE A 101 2.26 -1.40 -4.77
C PHE A 101 1.46 -0.10 -4.65
N SER A 102 0.42 0.07 -5.47
CA SER A 102 -0.45 1.25 -5.42
C SER A 102 -1.45 1.22 -4.25
N ARG A 103 -1.79 0.04 -3.72
CA ARG A 103 -2.90 -0.14 -2.76
C ARG A 103 -2.52 -0.85 -1.45
N PHE A 104 -1.33 -1.46 -1.40
CA PHE A 104 -0.78 -2.24 -0.27
C PHE A 104 -1.78 -3.24 0.35
N ASP A 105 -2.55 -3.94 -0.51
CA ASP A 105 -3.63 -4.84 -0.09
C ASP A 105 -3.30 -6.31 -0.38
N TYR A 106 -2.85 -7.01 0.65
CA TYR A 106 -2.51 -8.43 0.60
C TYR A 106 -3.72 -9.35 0.36
N ASP A 107 -4.93 -8.95 0.74
CA ASP A 107 -6.13 -9.77 0.61
C ASP A 107 -6.54 -9.86 -0.86
N SER A 108 -6.63 -8.71 -1.54
CA SER A 108 -6.89 -8.64 -2.98
C SER A 108 -5.81 -9.35 -3.79
N GLY A 109 -4.53 -9.18 -3.42
CA GLY A 109 -3.41 -9.87 -4.06
C GLY A 109 -3.48 -11.39 -3.91
N LEU A 110 -3.79 -11.86 -2.70
CA LEU A 110 -3.97 -13.28 -2.40
C LEU A 110 -5.13 -13.87 -3.22
N GLN A 111 -6.27 -13.16 -3.25
CA GLN A 111 -7.42 -13.57 -4.05
C GLN A 111 -7.09 -13.65 -5.54
N ALA A 112 -6.37 -12.67 -6.08
CA ALA A 112 -5.96 -12.66 -7.48
C ALA A 112 -5.01 -13.82 -7.85
N MET A 113 -4.13 -14.23 -6.94
CA MET A 113 -3.24 -15.39 -7.14
C MET A 113 -4.00 -16.73 -7.12
N LEU A 114 -5.04 -16.83 -6.29
CA LEU A 114 -5.86 -18.04 -6.14
C LEU A 114 -6.97 -18.16 -7.19
N ASP A 115 -7.40 -17.05 -7.79
CA ASP A 115 -8.47 -17.04 -8.78
C ASP A 115 -7.96 -17.41 -10.19
N GLU A 116 -8.26 -18.64 -10.59
CA GLU A 116 -7.97 -19.16 -11.93
C GLU A 116 -8.69 -18.35 -13.04
N LYS A 117 -9.88 -17.81 -12.77
CA LYS A 117 -10.60 -16.98 -13.74
C LYS A 117 -9.90 -15.65 -13.94
N ALA A 118 -9.40 -15.03 -12.88
CA ALA A 118 -8.61 -13.80 -12.96
C ALA A 118 -7.35 -14.03 -13.80
N TYR A 119 -6.62 -15.12 -13.55
CA TYR A 119 -5.44 -15.50 -14.34
C TYR A 119 -5.75 -15.68 -15.83
N ARG A 120 -6.83 -16.41 -16.17
CA ARG A 120 -7.24 -16.62 -17.57
C ARG A 120 -7.65 -15.33 -18.26
N THR A 121 -8.33 -14.44 -17.53
CA THR A 121 -8.76 -13.13 -18.05
C THR A 121 -7.53 -12.29 -18.36
N TRP A 122 -6.59 -12.17 -17.41
CA TRP A 122 -5.31 -11.48 -17.61
C TRP A 122 -4.55 -12.05 -18.81
N ARG A 123 -4.48 -13.38 -18.95
CA ARG A 123 -3.82 -14.02 -20.10
C ARG A 123 -4.44 -13.62 -21.43
N ARG A 124 -5.77 -13.58 -21.53
CA ARG A 124 -6.49 -13.18 -22.76
C ARG A 124 -6.22 -11.72 -23.09
N GLU A 125 -6.29 -10.84 -22.08
CA GLU A 125 -6.06 -9.40 -22.26
C GLU A 125 -4.62 -9.08 -22.71
N ASN A 126 -3.66 -9.95 -22.37
CA ASN A 126 -2.26 -9.80 -22.76
C ASN A 126 -1.87 -10.67 -23.98
N GLY A 127 -2.84 -11.25 -24.70
CA GLY A 127 -2.58 -11.97 -25.96
C GLY A 127 -1.92 -13.34 -25.82
N PHE A 128 -2.01 -13.98 -24.65
CA PHE A 128 -1.43 -15.30 -24.37
C PHE A 128 -2.42 -16.47 -24.54
N LEU A 129 -3.62 -16.20 -25.08
CA LEU A 129 -4.71 -17.16 -25.31
C LEU A 129 -5.38 -16.91 -26.66
#